data_AF-A0A8S3IVR9-F1
#
_entry.id   AF-A0A8S3IVR9-F1
#
_cell.length_a   1.000
_cell.length_b   1.000
_cell.length_c   1.000
_cell.angle_alpha   90.00
_cell.angle_beta   90.00
_cell.angle_gamma   90.00
#
_symmetry.space_group_name_H-M   'P 1'
#
loop_
_entity.id
_entity.type
_entity.pdbx_description
1 polymer ?
#
loop_
_entity_poly.entity_id
_entity_poly.type
_entity_poly.pdbx_seq_one_letter_code
_entity_poly.pdbx_strand_id
1 'polypeptide(L)'
;KCCVCRENLRDHAVKITSQDRDFILFSRNIWIPEGARCCSGHLINNLLSKEAVDQIKPFSIRYQELSSSDKRFSFDDPRDLNDDEYCLLTSLSRDNFNDFVQIISSSTIRPSCNRSIRSAVGIYLCKLRLDISNRILACMFQIADKRTVSRIINSARQAIVKSFVPDNLGFGHVTRVDVIGRHTTTIARELMCGGDSTDTPIIIIDGTYLYIQVK
;
A
#
# COMPACT_ATOMS: atom_id res chain seq x y z
N LYS A 1 -29.28 6.52 3.25
CA LYS A 1 -28.96 7.12 1.93
C LYS A 1 -28.27 6.07 1.07
N CYS A 2 -28.49 6.10 -0.24
CA CYS A 2 -27.81 5.20 -1.17
C CYS A 2 -26.31 5.47 -1.18
N CYS A 3 -25.48 4.43 -1.10
CA CYS A 3 -24.03 4.54 -1.18
C CYS A 3 -23.50 4.98 -2.57
N VAL A 4 -24.28 4.76 -3.64
CA VAL A 4 -23.93 5.12 -5.02
C VAL A 4 -24.39 6.55 -5.31
N CYS A 5 -25.71 6.78 -5.39
CA CYS A 5 -26.29 8.07 -5.81
C CYS A 5 -26.52 9.08 -4.69
N ARG A 6 -26.31 8.73 -3.41
CA ARG A 6 -26.53 9.57 -2.21
C ARG A 6 -27.97 10.06 -1.97
N GLU A 7 -28.91 9.65 -2.80
CA GLU A 7 -30.34 9.88 -2.60
C GLU A 7 -30.87 9.16 -1.36
N ASN A 8 -32.04 9.63 -0.87
CA ASN A 8 -32.74 8.93 0.20
C ASN A 8 -33.21 7.56 -0.30
N LEU A 9 -33.01 6.55 0.55
CA LEU A 9 -33.39 5.18 0.22
C LEU A 9 -34.90 5.07 0.27
N ARG A 10 -35.49 4.50 -0.79
CA ARG A 10 -36.91 4.09 -0.83
C ARG A 10 -37.06 2.67 -0.26
N ASP A 11 -38.30 2.18 -0.14
CA ASP A 11 -38.64 0.90 0.50
C ASP A 11 -37.93 -0.35 -0.09
N HIS A 12 -37.37 -0.26 -1.30
CA HIS A 12 -36.64 -1.34 -1.97
C HIS A 12 -35.10 -1.21 -1.90
N ALA A 13 -34.58 -0.71 -0.78
CA ALA A 13 -33.14 -0.61 -0.56
C ALA A 13 -32.50 -1.97 -0.30
N VAL A 14 -31.48 -2.32 -1.08
CA VAL A 14 -30.77 -3.60 -0.96
C VAL A 14 -29.44 -3.39 -0.24
N LYS A 15 -29.10 -4.28 0.71
CA LYS A 15 -27.80 -4.28 1.39
C LYS A 15 -26.73 -4.76 0.41
N ILE A 16 -25.62 -4.02 0.29
CA ILE A 16 -24.49 -4.44 -0.55
C ILE A 16 -23.89 -5.72 0.02
N THR A 17 -23.65 -6.68 -0.87
CA THR A 17 -23.08 -7.99 -0.52
C THR A 17 -21.62 -7.85 -0.07
N SER A 18 -21.08 -8.82 0.67
CA SER A 18 -19.64 -8.83 0.99
C SER A 18 -18.78 -8.90 -0.27
N GLN A 19 -19.18 -9.70 -1.26
CA GLN A 19 -18.49 -9.83 -2.54
C GLN A 19 -18.39 -8.50 -3.30
N ASP A 20 -19.46 -7.70 -3.35
CA ASP A 20 -19.42 -6.38 -3.97
C ASP A 20 -18.52 -5.41 -3.20
N ARG A 21 -18.55 -5.44 -1.86
CA ARG A 21 -17.67 -4.58 -1.02
C ARG A 21 -16.21 -4.91 -1.25
N ASP A 22 -15.88 -6.19 -1.30
CA ASP A 22 -14.55 -6.68 -1.60
C ASP A 22 -14.16 -6.25 -3.02
N PHE A 23 -14.99 -6.52 -4.03
CA PHE A 23 -14.74 -6.12 -5.41
C PHE A 23 -14.47 -4.61 -5.55
N ILE A 24 -15.25 -3.76 -4.88
CA ILE A 24 -15.07 -2.29 -4.96
C ILE A 24 -13.80 -1.85 -4.22
N LEU A 25 -13.45 -2.50 -3.11
CA LEU A 25 -12.18 -2.28 -2.44
C LEU A 25 -11.01 -2.66 -3.35
N PHE A 26 -11.05 -3.83 -3.99
CA PHE A 26 -9.96 -4.33 -4.84
C PHE A 26 -9.87 -3.59 -6.19
N SER A 27 -10.99 -3.24 -6.81
CA SER A 27 -11.02 -2.61 -8.14
C SER A 27 -10.86 -1.09 -8.10
N ARG A 28 -11.38 -0.43 -7.06
CA ARG A 28 -11.49 1.04 -6.99
C ARG A 28 -10.75 1.64 -5.81
N ASN A 29 -10.20 0.82 -4.90
CA ASN A 29 -9.62 1.27 -3.62
C ASN A 29 -10.62 2.11 -2.81
N ILE A 30 -11.91 1.80 -2.92
CA ILE A 30 -12.98 2.46 -2.18
C ILE A 30 -13.54 1.47 -1.18
N TRP A 31 -13.38 1.80 0.10
CA TRP A 31 -13.92 0.98 1.17
C TRP A 31 -15.40 1.30 1.39
N ILE A 32 -16.24 0.25 1.45
CA ILE A 32 -17.67 0.38 1.71
C ILE A 32 -18.03 -0.26 3.07
N PRO A 33 -18.80 0.44 3.91
CA PRO A 33 -19.31 -0.09 5.17
C PRO A 33 -20.05 -1.41 5.06
N GLU A 34 -19.92 -2.25 6.08
CA GLU A 34 -20.92 -3.26 6.33
C GLU A 34 -22.27 -2.60 6.67
N GLY A 35 -23.34 -3.12 6.07
CA GLY A 35 -24.68 -2.53 6.24
C GLY A 35 -24.98 -1.40 5.24
N ALA A 36 -24.02 -1.02 4.40
CA ALA A 36 -24.26 -0.11 3.28
C ALA A 36 -25.42 -0.63 2.41
N ARG A 37 -26.29 0.30 1.99
CA ARG A 37 -27.43 -0.01 1.12
C ARG A 37 -27.38 0.82 -0.15
N CYS A 38 -27.82 0.22 -1.24
CA CYS A 38 -27.99 0.87 -2.54
C CYS A 38 -29.44 0.80 -3.01
N CYS A 39 -29.80 1.67 -3.96
CA CYS A 39 -31.07 1.59 -4.67
C CYS A 39 -31.07 0.35 -5.59
N SER A 40 -32.22 -0.31 -5.73
CA SER A 40 -32.38 -1.47 -6.64
C SER A 40 -31.98 -1.18 -8.09
N GLY A 41 -32.14 0.07 -8.56
CA GLY A 41 -31.71 0.49 -9.90
C GLY A 41 -30.20 0.50 -10.15
N HIS A 42 -29.38 0.27 -9.13
CA HIS A 42 -27.93 0.09 -9.28
C HIS A 42 -27.50 -1.38 -9.38
N LEU A 43 -28.46 -2.31 -9.30
CA LEU A 43 -28.19 -3.74 -9.31
C LEU A 43 -28.56 -4.36 -10.64
N ILE A 44 -27.69 -5.24 -11.14
CA ILE A 44 -27.95 -6.17 -12.25
C ILE A 44 -27.73 -7.57 -11.68
N ASN A 45 -28.76 -8.43 -11.72
CA ASN A 45 -28.71 -9.78 -11.15
C ASN A 45 -28.29 -9.81 -9.67
N ASN A 46 -28.80 -8.88 -8.85
CA ASN A 46 -28.45 -8.70 -7.43
C ASN A 46 -26.99 -8.32 -7.12
N LEU A 47 -26.20 -7.99 -8.15
CA LEU A 47 -24.83 -7.48 -8.01
C LEU A 47 -24.77 -6.03 -8.49
N LEU A 48 -23.82 -5.24 -7.99
CA LEU A 48 -23.66 -3.86 -8.46
C LEU A 48 -23.24 -3.85 -9.93
N SER A 49 -23.92 -3.04 -10.74
CA SER A 49 -23.52 -2.84 -12.13
C SER A 49 -22.15 -2.16 -12.20
N LYS A 50 -21.40 -2.36 -13.29
CA LYS A 50 -20.10 -1.69 -13.47
C LYS A 50 -20.25 -0.17 -13.43
N GLU A 51 -21.30 0.36 -14.05
CA GLU A 51 -21.62 1.78 -14.07
C GLU A 51 -21.91 2.29 -12.66
N ALA A 52 -22.60 1.50 -11.84
CA ALA A 52 -22.87 1.84 -10.45
C ALA A 52 -21.57 1.88 -9.64
N VAL A 53 -20.71 0.86 -9.77
CA VAL A 53 -19.37 0.83 -9.14
C VAL A 53 -18.56 2.05 -9.56
N ASP A 54 -18.63 2.42 -10.83
CA ASP A 54 -17.87 3.55 -11.35
C ASP A 54 -18.37 4.93 -10.87
N GLN A 55 -19.64 5.01 -10.51
CA GLN A 55 -20.24 6.21 -9.92
C GLN A 55 -20.01 6.33 -8.41
N ILE A 56 -19.54 5.27 -7.74
CA ILE A 56 -19.25 5.32 -6.31
C ILE A 56 -18.11 6.33 -6.09
N LYS A 57 -18.47 7.44 -5.46
CA LYS A 57 -17.51 8.45 -5.05
C LYS A 57 -16.71 7.91 -3.85
N PRO A 58 -15.40 8.19 -3.78
CA PRO A 58 -14.58 7.83 -2.63
C PRO A 58 -15.29 8.23 -1.35
N PHE A 59 -15.59 7.24 -0.50
CA PHE A 59 -16.20 7.51 0.78
C PHE A 59 -15.15 8.15 1.67
N SER A 60 -15.51 9.22 2.38
CA SER A 60 -14.76 9.60 3.57
C SER A 60 -15.00 8.48 4.58
N ILE A 61 -14.05 7.54 4.69
CA ILE A 61 -14.19 6.37 5.56
C ILE A 61 -14.57 6.85 6.96
N ARG A 62 -15.79 6.51 7.40
CA ARG A 62 -16.23 6.81 8.77
C ARG A 62 -15.68 5.72 9.66
N TYR A 63 -14.83 6.11 10.62
CA TYR A 63 -14.11 5.23 11.56
C TYR A 63 -14.96 4.09 12.17
N GLN A 64 -16.24 4.37 12.39
CA GLN A 64 -17.20 3.48 13.04
C GLN A 64 -17.53 2.23 12.22
N GLU A 65 -17.30 2.29 10.91
CA GLU A 65 -17.66 1.22 10.00
C GLU A 65 -16.45 0.25 9.80
N LEU A 66 -15.21 0.73 9.96
CA LEU A 66 -14.01 -0.11 10.05
C LEU A 66 -13.99 -0.94 11.34
N SER A 67 -14.52 -0.38 12.44
CA SER A 67 -14.61 -1.10 13.72
C SER A 67 -15.63 -2.25 13.74
N SER A 68 -16.56 -2.30 12.78
CA SER A 68 -17.57 -3.36 12.66
C SER A 68 -17.17 -4.50 11.71
N SER A 69 -16.05 -4.37 10.99
CA SER A 69 -15.53 -5.46 10.16
C SER A 69 -14.84 -6.51 11.04
N ASP A 70 -15.40 -7.71 11.09
CA ASP A 70 -14.74 -8.87 11.73
C ASP A 70 -13.48 -9.33 11.00
N LYS A 71 -13.26 -8.89 9.75
CA LYS A 71 -12.06 -9.21 8.98
C LYS A 71 -10.88 -8.38 9.50
N ARG A 72 -9.94 -9.07 10.13
CA ARG A 72 -8.73 -8.51 10.73
C ARG A 72 -7.61 -8.66 9.72
N PHE A 73 -6.94 -7.56 9.37
CA PHE A 73 -5.70 -7.68 8.62
C PHE A 73 -4.57 -7.95 9.60
N SER A 74 -3.90 -9.08 9.42
CA SER A 74 -2.68 -9.42 10.16
C SER A 74 -1.66 -9.90 9.15
N PHE A 75 -0.42 -9.46 9.31
CA PHE A 75 0.68 -10.03 8.54
C PHE A 75 1.30 -11.21 9.27
N ASP A 76 0.92 -11.51 10.52
CA ASP A 76 1.55 -12.54 11.33
C ASP A 76 1.05 -13.96 11.03
N ASP A 77 -0.22 -14.11 10.68
CA ASP A 77 -0.77 -15.40 10.23
C ASP A 77 -0.80 -15.44 8.69
N PRO A 78 -0.11 -16.39 8.04
CA PRO A 78 -0.12 -16.51 6.58
C PRO A 78 -1.51 -16.85 6.00
N ARG A 79 -2.48 -17.26 6.84
CA ARG A 79 -3.86 -17.56 6.43
C ARG A 79 -4.76 -16.32 6.42
N ASP A 80 -4.35 -15.24 7.06
CA ASP A 80 -5.15 -14.02 7.17
C ASP A 80 -5.16 -13.20 5.88
N LEU A 81 -4.17 -13.40 5.01
CA LEU A 81 -3.98 -12.65 3.76
C LEU A 81 -3.66 -13.56 2.57
N ASN A 82 -4.46 -13.47 1.50
CA ASN A 82 -4.13 -14.04 0.20
C ASN A 82 -3.11 -13.17 -0.58
N ASP A 83 -2.56 -13.69 -1.69
CA ASP A 83 -1.51 -12.98 -2.44
C ASP A 83 -1.99 -11.65 -3.05
N ASP A 84 -3.25 -11.60 -3.53
CA ASP A 84 -3.87 -10.38 -4.03
C ASP A 84 -3.99 -9.31 -2.93
N GLU A 85 -4.33 -9.73 -1.71
CA GLU A 85 -4.37 -8.84 -0.54
C GLU A 85 -2.97 -8.36 -0.14
N TYR A 86 -1.93 -9.19 -0.24
CA TYR A 86 -0.53 -8.75 -0.07
C TYR A 86 -0.16 -7.69 -1.11
N CYS A 87 -0.46 -7.94 -2.38
CA CYS A 87 -0.19 -6.99 -3.47
C CYS A 87 -0.95 -5.68 -3.30
N LEU A 88 -2.23 -5.74 -2.92
CA LEU A 88 -3.04 -4.55 -2.65
C LEU A 88 -2.45 -3.72 -1.52
N LEU A 89 -2.20 -4.37 -0.39
CA LEU A 89 -1.81 -3.70 0.84
C LEU A 89 -0.36 -3.21 0.78
N THR A 90 0.55 -3.94 0.14
CA THR A 90 1.99 -3.69 0.26
C THR A 90 2.71 -3.45 -1.06
N SER A 91 2.04 -3.62 -2.21
CA SER A 91 2.63 -3.70 -3.57
C SER A 91 3.62 -4.85 -3.79
N LEU A 92 3.71 -5.80 -2.86
CA LEU A 92 4.55 -6.98 -2.96
C LEU A 92 3.68 -8.23 -2.99
N SER A 93 4.08 -9.23 -3.77
CA SER A 93 3.57 -10.59 -3.57
C SER A 93 3.95 -11.08 -2.18
N ARG A 94 3.26 -12.11 -1.70
CA ARG A 94 3.53 -12.75 -0.42
C ARG A 94 4.99 -13.20 -0.30
N ASP A 95 5.54 -13.79 -1.36
CA ASP A 95 6.92 -14.28 -1.36
C ASP A 95 7.92 -13.13 -1.29
N ASN A 96 7.75 -12.10 -2.13
CA ASN A 96 8.60 -10.90 -2.08
C ASN A 96 8.52 -10.19 -0.72
N PHE A 97 7.33 -10.17 -0.10
CA PHE A 97 7.17 -9.62 1.24
C PHE A 97 7.91 -10.47 2.29
N ASN A 98 7.87 -11.80 2.18
CA ASN A 98 8.62 -12.70 3.07
C ASN A 98 10.12 -12.45 2.99
N ASP A 99 10.65 -12.40 1.77
CA ASP A 99 12.06 -12.14 1.52
C ASP A 99 12.48 -10.77 2.06
N PHE A 100 11.66 -9.75 1.82
CA PHE A 100 11.88 -8.40 2.33
C PHE A 100 11.93 -8.35 3.87
N VAL A 101 10.98 -9.01 4.54
CA VAL A 101 10.95 -9.12 6.00
C VAL A 101 12.16 -9.89 6.52
N GLN A 102 12.61 -10.94 5.82
CA GLN A 102 13.80 -11.70 6.19
C GLN A 102 15.08 -10.85 6.16
N ILE A 103 15.26 -10.01 5.12
CA ILE A 103 16.38 -9.07 5.00
C ILE A 103 16.39 -8.06 6.16
N ILE A 104 15.23 -7.57 6.57
CA ILE A 104 15.11 -6.59 7.67
C ILE A 104 15.32 -7.26 9.04
N SER A 105 14.87 -8.52 9.18
CA SER A 105 14.94 -9.25 10.45
C SER A 105 16.36 -9.74 10.77
N SER A 106 17.17 -10.01 9.75
CA SER A 106 18.54 -10.51 9.90
C SER A 106 19.54 -9.48 10.45
N SER A 107 19.14 -8.21 10.55
CA SER A 107 20.08 -7.07 10.55
C SER A 107 19.87 -6.04 11.66
N THR A 108 19.19 -6.41 12.77
CA THR A 108 19.06 -5.69 14.07
C THR A 108 17.63 -5.21 14.38
N ILE A 109 16.82 -6.03 15.06
CA ILE A 109 15.68 -5.53 15.84
C ILE A 109 15.62 -6.30 17.16
N ARG A 110 15.75 -5.60 18.30
CA ARG A 110 15.32 -6.15 19.59
C ARG A 110 13.79 -6.26 19.54
N PRO A 111 13.19 -7.46 19.66
CA PRO A 111 11.74 -7.58 19.68
C PRO A 111 11.21 -6.78 20.87
N SER A 112 10.20 -5.94 20.63
CA SER A 112 9.40 -5.36 21.71
C SER A 112 8.20 -6.27 21.94
N CYS A 113 7.81 -6.44 23.20
CA CYS A 113 6.77 -7.36 23.67
C CYS A 113 5.38 -7.26 23.00
N ASN A 114 5.09 -6.21 22.22
CA ASN A 114 3.73 -5.92 21.74
C ASN A 114 3.54 -5.99 20.22
N ARG A 115 4.53 -6.42 19.41
CA ARG A 115 4.40 -6.47 17.94
C ARG A 115 5.53 -7.27 17.26
N SER A 116 5.20 -7.97 16.18
CA SER A 116 6.21 -8.57 15.30
C SER A 116 6.85 -7.55 14.36
N ILE A 117 8.02 -7.90 13.83
CA ILE A 117 8.69 -7.15 12.76
C ILE A 117 7.83 -7.16 11.49
N ARG A 118 7.20 -8.30 11.21
CA ARG A 118 6.39 -8.56 10.03
C ARG A 118 5.19 -7.62 9.95
N SER A 119 4.39 -7.53 11.02
CA SER A 119 3.26 -6.59 11.12
C SER A 119 3.71 -5.14 11.05
N ALA A 120 4.85 -4.80 11.64
CA ALA A 120 5.39 -3.44 11.54
C ALA A 120 5.76 -3.03 10.11
N VAL A 121 6.45 -3.92 9.39
CA VAL A 121 6.83 -3.72 7.99
C VAL A 121 5.57 -3.65 7.11
N GLY A 122 4.61 -4.56 7.31
CA GLY A 122 3.35 -4.56 6.58
C GLY A 122 2.56 -3.26 6.75
N ILE A 123 2.39 -2.77 7.99
CA ILE A 123 1.71 -1.49 8.26
C ILE A 123 2.43 -0.31 7.61
N TYR A 124 3.76 -0.30 7.63
CA TYR A 124 4.56 0.73 6.99
C TYR A 124 4.37 0.74 5.47
N LEU A 125 4.44 -0.42 4.83
CA LEU A 125 4.20 -0.56 3.39
C LEU A 125 2.75 -0.19 3.02
N CYS A 126 1.77 -0.56 3.84
CA CYS A 126 0.38 -0.10 3.69
C CYS A 126 0.27 1.42 3.69
N LYS A 127 0.97 2.09 4.61
CA LYS A 127 0.97 3.55 4.67
C LYS A 127 1.54 4.16 3.40
N LEU A 128 2.63 3.63 2.88
CA LEU A 128 3.26 4.12 1.64
C LEU A 128 2.38 3.84 0.42
N ARG A 129 1.78 2.65 0.34
CA ARG A 129 1.05 2.17 -0.84
C ARG A 129 -0.32 2.82 -1.00
N LEU A 130 -1.04 2.98 0.11
CA LEU A 130 -2.44 3.40 0.11
C LEU A 130 -2.64 4.87 0.53
N ASP A 131 -1.59 5.51 1.05
CA ASP A 131 -1.62 6.86 1.63
C ASP A 131 -2.77 7.13 2.64
N ILE A 132 -3.17 6.11 3.38
CA ILE A 132 -4.25 6.22 4.38
C ILE A 132 -3.77 6.82 5.70
N SER A 133 -4.69 7.38 6.49
CA SER A 133 -4.33 8.00 7.78
C SER A 133 -3.94 6.97 8.85
N ASN A 134 -3.11 7.37 9.83
CA ASN A 134 -2.74 6.50 10.96
C ASN A 134 -3.94 6.02 11.78
N ARG A 135 -5.05 6.77 11.76
CA ARG A 135 -6.27 6.33 12.44
C ARG A 135 -6.98 5.22 11.67
N ILE A 136 -6.99 5.25 10.33
CA ILE A 136 -7.55 4.18 9.50
C ILE A 136 -6.72 2.90 9.67
N LEU A 137 -5.39 3.03 9.62
CA LEU A 137 -4.47 1.93 9.92
C LEU A 137 -4.71 1.34 11.32
N ALA A 138 -4.95 2.20 12.33
CA ALA A 138 -5.26 1.73 13.67
C ALA A 138 -6.50 0.83 13.69
N CYS A 139 -7.55 1.19 12.95
CA CYS A 139 -8.75 0.38 12.82
C CYS A 139 -8.49 -0.91 12.03
N MET A 140 -7.82 -0.84 10.88
CA MET A 140 -7.56 -2.01 10.01
C MET A 140 -6.76 -3.11 10.72
N PHE A 141 -5.79 -2.71 11.55
CA PHE A 141 -4.86 -3.62 12.24
C PHE A 141 -5.17 -3.76 13.74
N GLN A 142 -6.33 -3.29 14.21
CA GLN A 142 -6.77 -3.34 15.62
C GLN A 142 -5.74 -2.80 16.63
N ILE A 143 -5.06 -1.72 16.26
CA ILE A 143 -4.12 -1.03 17.14
C ILE A 143 -4.88 -0.02 17.99
N ALA A 144 -4.63 -0.04 19.29
CA ALA A 144 -5.38 0.75 20.28
C ALA A 144 -5.50 2.24 19.92
N ASP A 145 -4.45 2.85 19.36
CA ASP A 145 -4.51 4.26 18.96
C ASP A 145 -3.53 4.65 17.84
N LYS A 146 -3.83 5.79 17.19
CA LYS A 146 -3.03 6.35 16.09
C LYS A 146 -1.58 6.68 16.46
N ARG A 147 -1.27 6.96 17.73
CA ARG A 147 0.11 7.27 18.17
C ARG A 147 0.94 5.99 18.19
N THR A 148 0.34 4.87 18.59
CA THR A 148 0.97 3.55 18.48
C THR A 148 1.28 3.20 17.03
N VAL A 149 0.34 3.43 16.10
CA VAL A 149 0.60 3.28 14.64
C VAL A 149 1.78 4.15 14.18
N SER A 150 1.82 5.42 14.59
CA SER A 150 2.93 6.32 14.23
C SER A 150 4.30 5.81 14.72
N ARG A 151 4.35 5.25 15.94
CA ARG A 151 5.56 4.60 16.48
C ARG A 151 5.90 3.33 15.71
N ILE A 152 4.89 2.60 15.23
CA ILE A 152 5.07 1.43 14.36
C ILE A 152 5.76 1.79 13.06
N ILE A 153 5.17 2.73 12.33
CA ILE A 153 5.69 3.25 11.07
C ILE A 153 7.12 3.77 11.23
N ASN A 154 7.39 4.57 12.26
CA ASN A 154 8.73 5.11 12.50
C ASN A 154 9.78 4.03 12.78
N SER A 155 9.44 3.03 13.58
CA SER A 155 10.35 1.93 13.89
C SER A 155 10.62 1.04 12.67
N ALA A 156 9.59 0.74 11.87
CA ALA A 156 9.76 0.00 10.61
C ALA A 156 10.64 0.78 9.62
N ARG A 157 10.38 2.09 9.46
CA ARG A 157 11.19 2.97 8.62
C ARG A 157 12.66 2.97 9.02
N GLN A 158 12.96 3.10 10.31
CA GLN A 158 14.34 3.09 10.81
C GLN A 158 15.04 1.74 10.54
N ALA A 159 14.32 0.63 10.74
CA ALA A 159 14.87 -0.69 10.43
C ALA A 159 15.17 -0.83 8.93
N ILE A 160 14.23 -0.47 8.05
CA ILE A 160 14.41 -0.53 6.60
C ILE A 160 15.58 0.35 6.14
N VAL A 161 15.67 1.58 6.63
CA VAL A 161 16.77 2.51 6.28
C VAL A 161 18.13 1.99 6.74
N LYS A 162 18.18 1.28 7.86
CA LYS A 162 19.43 0.72 8.39
C LYS A 162 19.85 -0.57 7.67
N SER A 163 18.88 -1.42 7.35
CA SER A 163 19.10 -2.83 7.02
C SER A 163 18.90 -3.18 5.55
N PHE A 164 18.03 -2.45 4.86
CA PHE A 164 17.67 -2.74 3.48
C PHE A 164 18.24 -1.71 2.53
N VAL A 165 18.12 -0.42 2.87
CA VAL A 165 18.53 0.67 1.99
C VAL A 165 20.01 0.59 1.60
N PRO A 166 20.99 0.41 2.51
CA PRO A 166 22.40 0.45 2.12
C PRO A 166 22.77 -0.60 1.07
N ASP A 167 22.19 -1.80 1.21
CA ASP A 167 22.56 -2.97 0.41
C ASP A 167 21.67 -3.17 -0.83
N ASN A 168 20.53 -2.47 -0.94
CA ASN A 168 19.57 -2.69 -2.02
C ASN A 168 19.08 -1.42 -2.73
N LEU A 169 19.25 -0.22 -2.14
CA LEU A 169 18.72 1.04 -2.70
C LEU A 169 19.69 2.24 -2.62
N GLY A 170 20.68 2.21 -1.72
CA GLY A 170 21.63 3.31 -1.48
C GLY A 170 22.87 3.20 -2.36
N PHE A 171 23.64 4.26 -2.53
CA PHE A 171 24.76 4.28 -3.49
C PHE A 171 25.82 3.16 -3.34
N GLY A 172 25.82 2.41 -2.23
CA GLY A 172 26.69 1.24 -2.03
C GLY A 172 26.27 -0.05 -2.73
N HIS A 173 25.00 -0.19 -3.17
CA HIS A 173 24.49 -1.44 -3.78
C HIS A 173 24.84 -1.62 -5.26
N VAL A 174 25.33 -0.55 -5.92
CA VAL A 174 25.61 -0.54 -7.36
C VAL A 174 27.01 0.01 -7.59
N THR A 175 27.84 -0.75 -8.30
CA THR A 175 29.19 -0.30 -8.67
C THR A 175 29.16 0.59 -9.90
N ARG A 176 30.19 1.41 -10.11
CA ARG A 176 30.35 2.20 -11.35
C ARG A 176 30.25 1.32 -12.60
N VAL A 177 30.87 0.14 -12.56
CA VAL A 177 30.86 -0.82 -13.67
C VAL A 177 29.46 -1.34 -13.94
N ASP A 178 28.68 -1.62 -12.88
CA ASP A 178 27.27 -2.01 -13.03
C ASP A 178 26.41 -0.89 -13.61
N VAL A 179 26.63 0.38 -13.23
CA VAL A 179 25.90 1.52 -13.82
C VAL A 179 26.15 1.62 -15.33
N ILE A 180 27.41 1.51 -15.74
CA ILE A 180 27.80 1.61 -17.15
C ILE A 180 27.26 0.43 -17.94
N GLY A 181 27.36 -0.78 -17.39
CA GLY A 181 27.00 -2.02 -18.09
C GLY A 181 25.51 -2.33 -18.11
N ARG A 182 24.77 -1.99 -17.05
CA ARG A 182 23.36 -2.41 -16.87
C ARG A 182 22.35 -1.26 -16.82
N HIS A 183 22.78 -0.05 -16.48
CA HIS A 183 21.86 1.08 -16.24
C HIS A 183 22.06 2.26 -17.22
N THR A 184 23.09 2.22 -18.07
CA THR A 184 23.32 3.21 -19.13
C THR A 184 22.90 2.62 -20.47
N THR A 185 21.81 3.14 -21.05
CA THR A 185 21.30 2.66 -22.34
C THR A 185 22.18 3.12 -23.50
N THR A 186 22.21 2.36 -24.58
CA THR A 186 22.91 2.74 -25.83
C THR A 186 22.43 4.11 -26.33
N ILE A 187 21.13 4.36 -26.29
CA ILE A 187 20.55 5.64 -26.70
C ILE A 187 21.11 6.80 -25.87
N ALA A 188 21.17 6.66 -24.54
CA ALA A 188 21.73 7.71 -23.68
C ALA A 188 23.22 7.95 -23.99
N ARG A 189 23.98 6.88 -24.26
CA ARG A 189 25.41 6.97 -24.62
C ARG A 189 25.63 7.70 -25.93
N GLU A 190 24.86 7.38 -26.97
CA GLU A 190 24.93 8.06 -28.26
C GLU A 190 24.61 9.55 -28.12
N LEU A 191 23.52 9.88 -27.42
CA LEU A 191 23.04 11.26 -27.29
C LEU A 191 23.93 12.14 -26.41
N MET A 192 24.43 11.62 -25.29
CA MET A 192 25.14 12.42 -24.27
C MET A 192 26.66 12.34 -24.38
N CYS A 193 27.18 11.29 -25.01
CA CYS A 193 28.61 11.02 -25.08
C CYS A 193 29.15 10.86 -26.50
N GLY A 194 28.31 11.01 -27.54
CA GLY A 194 28.73 10.93 -28.93
C GLY A 194 29.23 9.55 -29.37
N GLY A 195 28.78 8.48 -28.71
CA GLY A 195 29.08 7.09 -29.08
C GLY A 195 30.46 6.57 -28.68
N ASP A 196 31.48 7.43 -28.58
CA ASP A 196 32.87 7.02 -28.40
C ASP A 196 33.26 6.71 -26.93
N SER A 197 32.57 7.30 -25.95
CA SER A 197 32.90 7.06 -24.53
C SER A 197 32.03 5.93 -23.93
N THR A 198 32.63 4.77 -23.71
CA THR A 198 31.96 3.62 -23.09
C THR A 198 32.09 3.58 -21.57
N ASP A 199 33.01 4.36 -20.98
CA ASP A 199 33.27 4.38 -19.53
C ASP A 199 32.54 5.52 -18.77
N THR A 200 31.52 6.14 -19.39
CA THR A 200 30.80 7.26 -18.78
C THR A 200 29.45 6.78 -18.23
N PRO A 201 29.23 6.79 -16.90
CA PRO A 201 27.92 6.50 -16.33
C PRO A 201 26.97 7.68 -16.58
N ILE A 202 25.76 7.39 -17.05
CA ILE A 202 24.71 8.40 -17.23
C ILE A 202 23.61 8.15 -16.20
N ILE A 203 23.27 9.18 -15.44
CA ILE A 203 22.28 9.12 -14.36
C ILE A 203 21.17 10.11 -14.67
N ILE A 204 19.93 9.64 -14.65
CA ILE A 204 18.74 10.50 -14.73
C ILE A 204 18.23 10.68 -13.31
N ILE A 205 18.27 11.92 -12.84
CA ILE A 205 17.72 12.29 -11.53
C ILE A 205 16.43 13.04 -11.80
N ASP A 206 15.30 12.37 -11.58
CA ASP A 206 14.01 13.07 -11.54
C ASP A 206 13.93 13.90 -10.26
N GLY A 207 13.60 15.19 -10.42
CA GLY A 207 13.61 16.20 -9.36
C GLY A 207 12.52 16.01 -8.30
N THR A 208 11.66 14.99 -8.46
CA THR A 208 10.52 14.68 -7.59
C THR A 208 10.90 14.47 -6.10
N TYR A 209 12.17 14.20 -5.79
CA TYR A 209 12.66 14.00 -4.41
C TYR A 209 13.82 14.92 -4.00
N LEU A 210 14.08 15.99 -4.76
CA LEU A 210 15.07 16.98 -4.37
C LEU A 210 14.53 17.80 -3.18
N TYR A 211 15.10 17.57 -2.00
CA TYR A 211 14.88 18.45 -0.86
C TYR A 211 15.55 19.80 -1.14
N ILE A 212 14.75 20.79 -1.52
CA ILE A 212 15.21 22.18 -1.62
C ILE A 212 15.12 22.77 -0.21
N GLN A 213 16.27 22.94 0.43
CA GLN A 213 16.36 23.72 1.67
C GLN A 213 16.13 25.20 1.32
N VAL A 214 14.89 25.66 1.49
CA VAL A 214 14.58 27.09 1.40
C VAL A 214 15.18 27.76 2.64
N LYS A 215 16.05 28.75 2.41
CA LYS A 215 16.64 29.58 3.47
C LYS A 215 15.58 30.44 4.16
#